data_AF-A0AAP4BUS3-F1
#
_entry.id   AF-A0AAP4BUS3-F1
#
_cell.length_a   1.000
_cell.length_b   1.000
_cell.length_c   1.000
_cell.angle_alpha   90.00
_cell.angle_beta   90.00
_cell.angle_gamma   90.00
#
_symmetry.space_group_name_H-M   'P 1'
#
loop_
_entity.id
_entity.type
_entity.pdbx_description
1 polymer ?
#
loop_
_entity_poly.entity_id
_entity_poly.type
_entity_poly.pdbx_seq_one_letter_code
_entity_poly.pdbx_strand_id
1 'polypeptide(L)'
;MTSLRDIARQLTEKHGTPAAAVAVFDAMHAMPTPGKGMSWDSDNLPDHIAERVIASAERDLARGTEPAPIQQLIEAQDGLDRADDALRKARAVRDDAIRRARRANVPVTRIIEVTGLKRSQASAIANA
;
A
#
# COMPACT_ATOMS: atom_id res chain seq x y z
N MET A 1 -3.01 -10.66 -29.59
CA MET A 1 -3.66 -9.38 -29.27
C MET A 1 -3.03 -8.89 -27.98
N THR A 2 -2.32 -7.77 -28.02
CA THR A 2 -1.50 -7.30 -26.88
C THR A 2 -2.28 -6.23 -26.14
N SER A 3 -2.55 -6.43 -24.85
CA SER A 3 -3.13 -5.42 -23.95
C SER A 3 -2.04 -4.69 -23.17
N LEU A 4 -2.33 -3.51 -22.62
CA LEU A 4 -1.40 -2.81 -21.70
C LEU A 4 -1.11 -3.64 -20.45
N ARG A 5 -2.12 -4.36 -19.96
CA ARG A 5 -1.99 -5.28 -18.82
C ARG A 5 -1.04 -6.43 -19.14
N ASP A 6 -1.08 -6.96 -20.36
CA ASP A 6 -0.13 -7.99 -20.79
C ASP A 6 1.30 -7.45 -20.87
N ILE A 7 1.49 -6.24 -21.38
CA ILE A 7 2.81 -5.57 -21.41
C ILE A 7 3.34 -5.36 -19.98
N ALA A 8 2.50 -4.84 -19.09
CA ALA A 8 2.84 -4.63 -17.67
C ALA A 8 3.20 -5.93 -16.97
N ARG A 9 2.44 -7.01 -17.22
CA ARG A 9 2.72 -8.35 -16.68
C ARG A 9 4.05 -8.89 -17.20
N GLN A 10 4.28 -8.84 -18.51
CA GLN A 10 5.53 -9.31 -19.14
C GLN A 10 6.75 -8.57 -18.60
N LEU A 11 6.68 -7.24 -18.46
CA LEU A 11 7.80 -6.46 -17.91
C LEU A 11 7.99 -6.69 -16.41
N THR A 12 6.92 -6.90 -15.65
CA THR A 12 7.00 -7.26 -14.22
C THR A 12 7.66 -8.62 -14.04
N GLU A 13 7.29 -9.63 -14.86
CA GLU A 13 7.91 -10.95 -14.87
C GLU A 13 9.39 -10.88 -15.30
N LYS A 14 9.72 -10.06 -16.31
CA LYS A 14 11.09 -9.89 -16.83
C LYS A 14 12.03 -9.21 -15.82
N HIS A 15 11.58 -8.14 -15.16
CA HIS A 15 12.41 -7.33 -14.26
C HIS A 15 12.29 -7.72 -12.79
N GLY A 16 11.31 -8.57 -12.44
CA GLY A 16 11.09 -9.03 -11.07
C GLY A 16 10.66 -7.92 -10.10
N THR A 17 10.09 -6.82 -10.60
CA THR A 17 9.70 -5.65 -9.80
C THR A 17 8.34 -5.09 -10.20
N PRO A 18 7.46 -4.74 -9.24
CA PRO A 18 6.18 -4.07 -9.53
C PRO A 18 6.37 -2.68 -10.15
N ALA A 19 7.56 -2.07 -10.02
CA ALA A 19 7.88 -0.80 -10.68
C ALA A 19 7.76 -0.88 -12.22
N ALA A 20 7.87 -2.08 -12.80
CA ALA A 20 7.67 -2.28 -14.23
C ALA A 20 6.24 -1.98 -14.69
N ALA A 21 5.22 -2.30 -13.89
CA ALA A 21 3.84 -1.96 -14.19
C ALA A 21 3.61 -0.43 -14.13
N VAL A 22 4.27 0.25 -13.18
CA VAL A 22 4.24 1.71 -13.07
C VAL A 22 4.87 2.37 -14.28
N ALA A 23 6.03 1.88 -14.72
CA ALA A 23 6.70 2.40 -15.92
C ALA A 23 5.83 2.27 -17.18
N VAL A 24 5.06 1.19 -17.31
CA VAL A 24 4.09 1.03 -18.41
C VAL A 24 2.95 2.04 -18.32
N PHE A 25 2.46 2.30 -17.10
CA PHE A 25 1.42 3.30 -16.86
C PHE A 25 1.90 4.72 -17.21
N ASP A 26 3.11 5.08 -16.79
CA ASP A 26 3.71 6.38 -17.09
C ASP A 26 4.00 6.52 -18.59
N ALA A 27 4.55 5.48 -19.22
CA ALA A 27 4.78 5.44 -20.67
C ALA A 27 3.48 5.65 -21.47
N MET A 28 2.37 5.08 -21.02
CA MET A 28 1.05 5.30 -21.64
C MET A 28 0.62 6.77 -21.52
N HIS A 29 0.75 7.39 -20.33
CA HIS A 29 0.32 8.78 -20.11
C HIS A 29 1.21 9.80 -20.82
N ALA A 30 2.48 9.48 -21.03
CA ALA A 30 3.42 10.30 -21.76
C ALA A 30 3.31 10.15 -23.29
N MET A 31 2.48 9.25 -23.81
CA MET A 31 2.42 8.99 -25.25
C MET A 31 1.81 10.17 -26.04
N PRO A 32 2.46 10.58 -27.14
CA PRO A 32 1.86 11.50 -28.11
C PRO A 32 0.89 10.76 -29.04
N THR A 33 0.01 11.52 -29.71
CA THR A 33 -0.96 11.05 -30.70
C THR A 33 -0.29 10.14 -31.77
N PRO A 34 -0.93 9.05 -32.24
CA PRO A 34 -2.27 8.55 -31.90
C PRO A 34 -2.36 7.82 -30.54
N GLY A 35 -1.27 7.81 -29.78
CA GLY A 35 -1.17 7.11 -28.49
C GLY A 35 -1.88 7.80 -27.31
N LYS A 36 -2.28 9.06 -27.48
CA LYS A 36 -2.72 9.94 -26.41
C LYS A 36 -4.14 9.60 -25.94
N GLY A 37 -4.31 9.37 -24.63
CA GLY A 37 -5.61 9.14 -24.01
C GLY A 37 -6.11 7.70 -24.08
N MET A 38 -5.25 6.73 -24.38
CA MET A 38 -5.58 5.32 -24.18
C MET A 38 -5.83 5.02 -22.71
N SER A 39 -6.79 4.14 -22.47
CA SER A 39 -7.11 3.65 -21.13
C SER A 39 -6.17 2.52 -20.78
N TRP A 40 -5.88 2.36 -19.49
CA TRP A 40 -5.20 1.17 -18.97
C TRP A 40 -5.92 -0.14 -19.36
N ASP A 41 -7.24 -0.07 -19.55
CA ASP A 41 -8.10 -1.18 -19.94
C ASP A 41 -8.29 -1.29 -21.46
N SER A 42 -7.46 -0.58 -22.25
CA SER A 42 -7.47 -0.72 -23.69
C SER A 42 -6.96 -2.09 -24.10
N ASP A 43 -7.88 -2.92 -24.58
CA ASP A 43 -7.59 -4.18 -25.23
C ASP A 43 -7.23 -3.93 -26.70
N ASN A 44 -6.31 -4.74 -27.22
CA ASN A 44 -5.94 -4.77 -28.64
C ASN A 44 -5.20 -3.53 -29.14
N LEU A 45 -4.08 -3.20 -28.50
CA LEU A 45 -3.19 -2.12 -28.94
C LEU A 45 -2.63 -2.40 -30.34
N PRO A 46 -2.53 -1.38 -31.21
CA PRO A 46 -1.73 -1.49 -32.42
C PRO A 46 -0.26 -1.82 -32.08
N ASP A 47 0.38 -2.70 -32.85
CA ASP A 47 1.74 -3.19 -32.54
C ASP A 47 2.76 -2.06 -32.36
N HIS A 48 2.72 -1.06 -33.25
CA HIS A 48 3.60 0.12 -33.18
C HIS A 48 3.41 0.97 -31.91
N ILE A 49 2.23 0.91 -31.27
CA ILE A 49 1.96 1.56 -29.99
C ILE A 49 2.49 0.70 -28.85
N ALA A 50 2.22 -0.60 -28.87
CA ALA A 50 2.72 -1.55 -27.88
C ALA A 50 4.25 -1.50 -27.79
N GLU A 51 4.94 -1.53 -28.92
CA GLU A 51 6.40 -1.42 -29.01
C GLU A 51 6.93 -0.11 -28.41
N ARG A 52 6.22 1.01 -28.65
CA ARG A 52 6.62 2.32 -28.08
C ARG A 52 6.44 2.37 -26.57
N VAL A 53 5.34 1.81 -26.06
CA VAL A 53 5.10 1.71 -24.60
C VAL A 53 6.19 0.85 -23.96
N ILE A 54 6.49 -0.33 -24.54
CA ILE A 54 7.57 -1.20 -24.07
C ILE A 54 8.90 -0.46 -24.06
N ALA A 55 9.28 0.17 -25.18
CA ALA A 55 10.57 0.86 -25.30
C ALA A 55 10.69 2.06 -24.33
N SER A 56 9.59 2.77 -24.06
CA SER A 56 9.59 3.85 -23.07
C SER A 56 9.70 3.31 -21.64
N ALA A 57 8.90 2.29 -21.30
CA ALA A 57 8.94 1.67 -19.97
C ALA A 57 10.31 1.03 -19.68
N GLU A 58 10.91 0.33 -20.64
CA GLU A 58 12.25 -0.22 -20.49
C GLU A 58 13.32 0.87 -20.34
N ARG A 59 13.17 2.00 -21.04
CA ARG A 59 14.08 3.14 -20.89
C ARG A 59 13.99 3.76 -19.50
N ASP A 60 12.78 3.89 -18.96
CA ASP A 60 12.57 4.43 -17.62
C ASP A 60 13.09 3.47 -16.55
N LEU A 61 12.82 2.17 -16.69
CA LEU A 61 13.38 1.12 -15.84
C LEU A 61 14.91 1.08 -15.89
N ALA A 62 15.51 1.21 -17.08
CA ALA A 62 16.96 1.20 -17.26
C ALA A 62 17.64 2.47 -16.74
N ARG A 63 16.94 3.62 -16.76
CA ARG A 63 17.42 4.86 -16.15
C ARG A 63 17.45 4.80 -14.63
N GLY A 64 16.78 3.81 -14.01
CA GLY A 64 16.67 3.71 -12.57
C GLY A 64 16.05 4.97 -11.99
N THR A 65 14.97 5.46 -12.60
CA THR A 65 14.29 6.66 -12.14
C THR A 65 13.93 6.50 -10.66
N GLU A 66 14.20 7.57 -9.89
CA GLU A 66 13.78 7.71 -8.50
C GLU A 66 12.39 7.12 -8.34
N PRO A 67 12.14 6.33 -7.27
CA PRO A 67 10.90 5.57 -7.13
C PRO A 67 9.74 6.49 -7.43
N ALA A 68 8.99 6.14 -8.48
CA ALA A 68 7.87 6.95 -8.95
C ALA A 68 7.05 7.37 -7.72
N PRO A 69 6.53 8.61 -7.63
CA PRO A 69 5.86 9.09 -6.42
C PRO A 69 4.81 8.12 -5.86
N ILE A 70 4.20 7.31 -6.72
CA ILE A 70 3.27 6.23 -6.32
C ILE A 70 3.94 5.08 -5.54
N GLN A 71 5.18 4.72 -5.85
CA GLN A 71 5.95 3.71 -5.12
C GLN A 71 6.26 4.17 -3.69
N GLN A 72 6.60 5.45 -3.51
CA GLN A 72 6.78 6.04 -2.18
C GLN A 72 5.47 6.05 -1.38
N LEU A 73 4.33 6.28 -2.04
CA LEU A 73 3.02 6.19 -1.42
C LEU A 73 2.66 4.75 -1.01
N ILE A 74 3.00 3.75 -1.83
CA ILE A 74 2.81 2.33 -1.49
C ILE A 74 3.65 1.96 -0.26
N GLU A 75 4.93 2.32 -0.24
CA GLU A 75 5.81 2.05 0.91
C GLU A 75 5.35 2.75 2.18
N ALA A 76 4.86 3.99 2.08
CA ALA A 76 4.28 4.72 3.20
C ALA A 76 3.01 4.02 3.71
N GLN A 77 2.14 3.55 2.82
CA GLN A 77 0.92 2.82 3.18
C GLN A 77 1.25 1.49 3.88
N ASP A 78 2.18 0.70 3.32
CA ASP A 78 2.66 -0.53 3.95
C ASP A 78 3.25 -0.27 5.35
N GLY A 79 3.94 0.86 5.51
CA GLY A 79 4.47 1.31 6.81
C GLY A 79 3.37 1.62 7.81
N LEU A 80 2.30 2.30 7.38
CA LEU A 80 1.12 2.58 8.21
C LEU A 80 0.40 1.30 8.61
N ASP A 81 0.19 0.36 7.69
CA ASP A 81 -0.49 -0.91 7.98
C ASP A 81 0.28 -1.73 9.02
N ARG A 82 1.60 -1.79 8.92
CA ARG A 82 2.46 -2.45 9.94
C ARG A 82 2.38 -1.75 11.29
N ALA A 83 2.36 -0.41 11.31
CA ALA A 83 2.24 0.36 12.54
C ALA A 83 0.86 0.14 13.21
N ASP A 84 -0.21 0.08 12.42
CA ASP A 84 -1.56 -0.21 12.90
C ASP A 84 -1.67 -1.62 13.47
N ASP A 85 -1.06 -2.61 12.82
CA ASP A 85 -0.97 -3.98 13.34
C ASP A 85 -0.20 -4.04 14.67
N ALA A 86 0.92 -3.33 14.77
CA ALA A 86 1.69 -3.22 16.02
C ALA A 86 0.88 -2.53 17.13
N LEU A 87 0.18 -1.45 16.81
CA LEU A 87 -0.73 -0.76 17.73
C LEU A 87 -1.87 -1.67 18.18
N ARG A 88 -2.45 -2.47 17.28
CA ARG A 88 -3.50 -3.45 17.62
C ARG A 88 -2.99 -4.48 18.62
N LYS A 89 -1.80 -5.03 18.40
CA LYS A 89 -1.16 -5.99 19.33
C LYS A 89 -0.87 -5.35 20.69
N ALA A 90 -0.32 -4.13 20.72
CA ALA A 90 -0.05 -3.41 21.96
C ALA A 90 -1.34 -3.10 22.76
N ARG A 91 -2.42 -2.72 22.06
CA ARG A 91 -3.74 -2.52 22.68
C ARG A 91 -4.28 -3.81 23.28
N ALA A 92 -4.14 -4.95 22.60
CA ALA A 92 -4.56 -6.24 23.14
C ALA A 92 -3.85 -6.58 24.46
N VAL A 93 -2.53 -6.38 24.53
CA VAL A 93 -1.75 -6.60 25.76
C VAL A 93 -2.19 -5.67 26.89
N ARG A 94 -2.40 -4.38 26.59
CA ARG A 94 -2.93 -3.40 27.56
C ARG A 94 -4.30 -3.83 28.07
N ASP A 95 -5.20 -4.21 27.18
CA ASP A 95 -6.59 -4.55 27.52
C ASP A 95 -6.64 -5.82 28.39
N ASP A 96 -5.82 -6.82 28.10
CA ASP A 96 -5.65 -8.00 28.96
C ASP A 96 -5.05 -7.66 30.33
N ALA A 97 -4.10 -6.72 30.41
CA ALA A 97 -3.59 -6.24 31.68
C ALA A 97 -4.68 -5.53 32.50
N ILE A 98 -5.53 -4.72 31.86
CA ILE A 98 -6.68 -4.06 32.50
C ILE A 98 -7.66 -5.11 33.05
N ARG A 99 -8.01 -6.13 32.27
CA ARG A 99 -8.87 -7.24 32.75
C ARG A 99 -8.27 -7.98 33.93
N ARG A 100 -6.96 -8.28 33.90
CA ARG A 100 -6.25 -8.91 35.02
C ARG A 100 -6.25 -8.03 36.27
N ALA A 101 -5.99 -6.73 36.12
CA ALA A 101 -6.05 -5.77 37.22
C ALA A 101 -7.46 -5.72 37.84
N ARG A 102 -8.51 -5.76 37.00
CA ARG A 102 -9.89 -5.82 37.47
C ARG A 102 -10.18 -7.09 38.28
N ARG A 103 -9.75 -8.26 37.79
CA ARG A 103 -9.87 -9.55 38.52
C ARG A 103 -9.13 -9.54 39.85
N ALA A 104 -8.04 -8.80 39.94
CA ALA A 104 -7.29 -8.56 41.18
C ALA A 104 -7.89 -7.46 42.08
N ASN A 105 -9.11 -6.99 41.78
CA ASN A 105 -9.81 -5.94 42.52
C ASN A 105 -9.07 -4.58 42.56
N VAL A 106 -8.22 -4.29 41.58
CA VAL A 106 -7.58 -2.97 41.46
C VAL A 106 -8.67 -1.92 41.17
N PRO A 107 -8.70 -0.78 41.90
CA PRO A 107 -9.65 0.29 41.65
C PRO A 107 -9.53 0.85 40.23
N VAL A 108 -10.68 1.08 39.58
CA VAL A 108 -10.74 1.60 38.20
C VAL A 108 -10.09 2.99 38.07
N THR A 109 -10.09 3.79 39.14
CA THR A 109 -9.37 5.07 39.21
C THR A 109 -7.88 4.89 38.98
N ARG A 110 -7.27 3.87 39.59
CA ARG A 110 -5.85 3.57 39.42
C ARG A 110 -5.52 3.07 38.01
N ILE A 111 -6.42 2.29 37.42
CA ILE A 111 -6.29 1.83 36.03
C ILE A 111 -6.30 3.04 35.07
N ILE A 112 -7.20 4.00 35.28
CA ILE A 112 -7.29 5.23 34.48
C ILE A 112 -6.01 6.07 34.60
N GLU A 113 -5.50 6.27 35.81
CA GLU A 113 -4.27 7.03 36.07
C GLU A 113 -3.07 6.48 35.29
N VAL A 114 -2.90 5.14 35.28
CA VAL A 114 -1.74 4.50 34.65
C VAL A 114 -1.89 4.40 33.14
N THR A 115 -3.10 4.17 32.64
CA THR A 115 -3.34 3.93 31.20
C THR A 115 -3.69 5.21 30.42
N GLY A 116 -4.04 6.30 31.11
CA GLY A 116 -4.52 7.54 30.49
C GLY A 116 -5.86 7.41 29.77
N LEU A 117 -6.56 6.27 29.91
CA LEU A 117 -7.82 6.01 29.23
C LEU A 117 -8.97 6.81 29.85
N LYS A 118 -9.96 7.18 29.04
CA LYS A 118 -11.22 7.73 29.57
C LYS A 118 -11.90 6.67 30.43
N ARG A 119 -12.61 7.12 31.48
CA ARG A 119 -13.33 6.22 32.40
C ARG A 119 -14.25 5.23 31.68
N SER A 120 -15.00 5.68 30.67
CA SER A 120 -15.88 4.82 29.88
C SER A 120 -15.13 3.72 29.13
N GLN A 121 -13.96 4.03 28.55
CA GLN A 121 -13.13 3.07 27.83
C GLN A 121 -12.52 2.04 28.77
N ALA A 122 -11.91 2.50 29.87
CA ALA A 122 -11.33 1.61 30.88
C ALA A 122 -12.39 0.67 31.49
N SER A 123 -13.59 1.20 31.76
CA SER A 123 -14.71 0.42 32.28
C SER A 123 -15.25 -0.59 31.27
N ALA A 124 -15.35 -0.23 29.98
CA ALA A 124 -15.78 -1.16 28.94
C ALA A 124 -14.81 -2.34 28.81
N ILE A 125 -13.51 -2.06 28.78
CA ILE A 125 -12.46 -3.09 28.66
C ILE A 125 -12.42 -4.00 29.90
N ALA A 126 -12.52 -3.41 31.09
CA ALA A 126 -12.43 -4.16 32.34
C ALA A 126 -13.60 -5.14 32.56
N ASN A 127 -14.75 -4.89 31.92
CA ASN A 127 -15.97 -5.69 32.08
C ASN A 127 -16.34 -6.51 30.82
N ALA A 128 -15.53 -6.46 29.77
CA ALA A 128 -15.65 -7.29 28.56
C ALA A 128 -14.82 -8.57 28.71
#